data_AF-A0A482RIV5-F1
#
_entry.id   AF-A0A482RIV5-F1
#
_cell.length_a   1.000
_cell.length_b   1.000
_cell.length_c   1.000
_cell.angle_alpha   90.00
_cell.angle_beta   90.00
_cell.angle_gamma   90.00
#
_symmetry.space_group_name_H-M   'P 1'
#
loop_
_entity.id
_entity.type
_entity.pdbx_description
1 polymer ?
#
loop_
_entity_poly.entity_id
_entity_poly.type
_entity_poly.pdbx_seq_one_letter_code
_entity_poly.pdbx_strand_id
1 'polypeptide(L)'
;MLELTCTVRLTSTIAGAFSTARGIDCSLPVYPLPETHTHSAPRSGGKGEGEGGAASSTTCVQAFGIPPAEASALRLGGWVGSVDAGSSVNCPTLSACFHGVGTHTECAGHALPGHVALFKDVHVPAPLMTCLVLTVDTVALAECGDAYAVGKPTDMVVCSRQLQAAYERVVSMLASPCEGEAQARVAVGRLMEDGAVVIRTRPNGDFKRTGTCA
;
A
#
# COMPACT_ATOMS: atom_id res chain seq x y z
N MET A 1 -26.07 -21.11 -5.43
CA MET A 1 -25.36 -21.48 -6.67
C MET A 1 -25.39 -20.22 -7.53
N LEU A 2 -24.40 -19.34 -7.36
CA LEU A 2 -24.31 -18.06 -8.05
C LEU A 2 -23.08 -18.13 -8.96
N GLU A 3 -23.33 -18.18 -10.26
CA GLU A 3 -22.30 -18.02 -11.29
C GLU A 3 -21.78 -16.59 -11.23
N LEU A 4 -20.48 -16.43 -10.92
CA LEU A 4 -19.76 -15.21 -11.24
C LEU A 4 -19.12 -15.40 -12.61
N THR A 5 -19.66 -14.69 -13.60
CA THR A 5 -19.12 -14.64 -14.95
C THR A 5 -17.76 -13.93 -14.94
N CYS A 6 -16.69 -14.72 -15.10
CA CYS A 6 -15.35 -14.22 -15.38
C CYS A 6 -15.30 -13.71 -16.83
N THR A 7 -15.24 -12.39 -17.02
CA THR A 7 -15.00 -11.80 -18.34
C THR A 7 -13.50 -11.68 -18.56
N VAL A 8 -12.92 -12.70 -19.20
CA VAL A 8 -11.66 -12.61 -19.95
C VAL A 8 -11.99 -12.08 -21.34
N ARG A 9 -11.23 -11.08 -21.84
CA ARG A 9 -10.99 -10.77 -23.28
C ARG A 9 -10.25 -9.43 -23.40
N LEU A 10 -9.41 -9.13 -24.38
CA LEU A 10 -8.62 -9.86 -25.39
C LEU A 10 -7.62 -8.79 -25.90
N THR A 11 -6.36 -9.17 -26.07
CA THR A 11 -5.29 -8.31 -26.59
C THR A 11 -5.60 -7.74 -27.98
N SER A 12 -5.36 -6.44 -28.19
CA SER A 12 -5.06 -5.92 -29.52
C SER A 12 -3.89 -4.96 -29.50
N THR A 13 -2.80 -5.43 -30.10
CA THR A 13 -1.57 -4.72 -30.45
C THR A 13 -1.86 -3.43 -31.24
N ILE A 14 -1.44 -2.28 -30.73
CA ILE A 14 -1.03 -1.14 -31.58
C ILE A 14 0.28 -0.58 -31.00
N ALA A 15 1.35 -0.82 -31.75
CA ALA A 15 2.65 -0.24 -31.53
C ALA A 15 2.59 1.28 -31.75
N GLY A 16 2.98 2.05 -30.73
CA GLY A 16 3.27 3.47 -30.81
C GLY A 16 4.48 3.77 -29.94
N ALA A 17 5.63 3.99 -30.57
CA ALA A 17 6.92 4.14 -29.90
C ALA A 17 6.96 5.40 -29.01
N PHE A 18 7.02 5.20 -27.69
CA PHE A 18 7.59 6.18 -26.78
C PHE A 18 9.04 5.79 -26.48
N SER A 19 9.98 6.63 -26.93
CA SER A 19 11.40 6.50 -26.63
C SER A 19 11.63 6.77 -25.14
N THR A 20 11.77 5.72 -24.34
CA THR A 20 12.19 5.80 -22.93
C THR A 20 13.72 5.80 -22.85
N ALA A 21 14.36 6.83 -23.40
CA ALA A 21 15.81 7.02 -23.32
C ALA A 21 16.17 8.15 -22.34
N ARG A 22 15.68 8.07 -21.09
CA ARG A 22 16.34 8.69 -19.93
C ARG A 22 16.14 7.76 -18.74
N GLY A 23 17.23 7.12 -18.30
CA GLY A 23 17.22 6.29 -17.11
C GLY A 23 16.68 7.07 -15.92
N ILE A 24 15.81 6.42 -15.14
CA ILE A 24 15.40 6.94 -13.84
C ILE A 24 16.60 6.69 -12.91
N ASP A 25 17.25 7.78 -12.49
CA ASP A 25 18.26 7.72 -11.44
C ASP A 25 17.55 7.50 -10.10
N CYS A 26 17.62 6.27 -9.60
CA CYS A 26 17.03 5.85 -8.32
C CYS A 26 18.03 5.95 -7.16
N SER A 27 19.03 6.83 -7.23
CA SER A 27 19.89 7.13 -6.08
C SER A 27 19.12 7.91 -5.01
N LEU A 28 18.28 7.20 -4.25
CA LEU A 28 17.69 7.76 -3.04
C LEU A 28 18.83 8.03 -2.04
N PRO A 29 19.04 9.28 -1.60
CA PRO A 29 19.96 9.55 -0.51
C PRO A 29 19.51 8.79 0.75
N VAL A 30 20.42 8.01 1.32
CA VAL A 30 20.24 7.43 2.65
C VAL A 30 20.36 8.57 3.65
N TYR A 31 19.21 9.08 4.09
CA TYR A 31 19.19 10.01 5.23
C TYR A 31 19.31 9.19 6.51
N PRO A 32 20.32 9.42 7.36
CA PRO A 32 20.29 8.89 8.71
C PRO A 32 19.02 9.41 9.39
N LEU A 33 18.29 8.52 10.06
CA LEU A 33 17.18 8.91 10.92
C LEU A 33 17.69 9.97 11.91
N PRO A 34 16.94 11.07 12.15
CA PRO A 34 17.31 12.00 13.21
C PRO A 34 17.46 11.22 14.52
N GLU A 35 18.55 11.46 15.24
CA GLU A 35 18.87 10.74 16.48
C GLU A 35 17.69 10.81 17.45
N THR A 36 16.88 9.76 17.48
CA THR A 36 15.86 9.58 18.51
C THR A 36 16.50 8.75 19.60
N HIS A 37 16.85 9.47 20.67
CA HIS A 37 17.19 8.99 22.00
C HIS A 37 18.27 7.90 22.08
N THR A 38 19.43 8.33 22.56
CA THR A 38 20.50 7.49 23.10
C THR A 38 19.94 6.33 23.91
N HIS A 39 20.13 5.10 23.41
CA HIS A 39 20.09 3.91 24.24
C HIS A 39 21.22 4.03 25.27
N SER A 40 20.89 4.54 26.45
CA SER A 40 21.77 4.44 27.61
C SER A 40 21.91 2.96 27.93
N ALA A 41 23.12 2.43 27.77
CA ALA A 41 23.45 1.06 28.13
C ALA A 41 23.02 0.77 29.59
N PRO A 42 22.51 -0.42 29.91
CA PRO A 42 22.15 -0.73 31.29
C PRO A 42 23.41 -0.79 32.15
N ARG A 43 23.51 0.13 33.12
CA ARG A 43 24.47 0.01 34.22
C ARG A 43 24.10 -1.22 35.05
N SER A 44 25.06 -2.09 35.25
CA SER A 44 24.97 -3.21 36.17
C SER A 44 24.81 -2.71 37.61
N GLY A 45 23.76 -3.15 38.31
CA GLY A 45 23.67 -3.05 39.76
C GLY A 45 22.26 -2.96 40.34
N GLY A 46 21.84 -4.00 41.05
CA GLY A 46 20.77 -3.92 42.07
C GLY A 46 19.62 -4.90 41.89
N LYS A 47 19.54 -5.91 42.76
CA LYS A 47 18.38 -6.79 42.94
C LYS A 47 17.18 -5.97 43.46
N GLY A 48 15.99 -6.19 42.89
CA GLY A 48 14.72 -5.69 43.41
C GLY A 48 13.56 -6.33 42.66
N GLU A 49 12.69 -7.00 43.41
CA GLU A 49 11.52 -7.77 42.99
C GLU A 49 10.38 -6.86 42.49
N GLY A 50 9.48 -7.38 41.64
CA GLY A 50 8.12 -6.85 41.53
C GLY A 50 7.63 -6.51 40.12
N GLU A 51 6.78 -7.40 39.61
CA GLU A 51 5.63 -7.17 38.72
C GLU A 51 5.85 -6.68 37.27
N GLY A 52 5.21 -7.44 36.37
CA GLY A 52 5.33 -7.31 34.93
C GLY A 52 4.63 -6.08 34.37
N GLY A 53 5.40 -5.32 33.60
CA GLY A 53 4.88 -4.34 32.65
C GLY A 53 5.79 -4.38 31.43
N ALA A 54 5.37 -5.09 30.38
CA ALA A 54 6.01 -5.02 29.09
C ALA A 54 5.74 -3.63 28.49
N ALA A 55 6.56 -2.65 28.85
CA ALA A 55 6.63 -1.38 28.15
C ALA A 55 7.33 -1.62 26.81
N SER A 56 6.58 -2.07 25.80
CA SER A 56 7.01 -2.07 24.41
C SER A 56 6.31 -0.92 23.70
N SER A 57 6.79 0.31 23.92
CA SER A 57 6.36 1.46 23.12
C SER A 57 7.15 1.49 21.81
N THR A 58 6.97 0.46 20.97
CA THR A 58 7.43 0.50 19.58
C THR A 58 6.22 0.84 18.73
N THR A 59 6.22 2.02 18.14
CA THR A 59 5.18 2.57 17.25
C THR A 59 5.13 1.82 15.91
N CYS A 60 4.97 0.51 15.95
CA CYS A 60 4.69 -0.29 14.77
C CYS A 60 3.22 -0.02 14.39
N VAL A 61 2.97 0.36 13.14
CA VAL A 61 1.60 0.47 12.62
C VAL A 61 0.96 -0.92 12.72
N GLN A 62 -0.12 -1.03 13.48
CA GLN A 62 -0.88 -2.25 13.65
C GLN A 62 -2.28 -2.05 13.07
N ALA A 63 -2.72 -2.96 12.22
CA ALA A 63 -4.06 -2.98 11.68
C ALA A 63 -4.80 -4.25 12.11
N PHE A 64 -6.12 -4.16 12.29
CA PHE A 64 -7.01 -5.31 12.50
C PHE A 64 -6.67 -6.22 13.69
N GLY A 65 -5.97 -5.70 14.71
CA GLY A 65 -5.51 -6.50 15.86
C GLY A 65 -4.43 -7.53 15.52
N ILE A 66 -3.77 -7.38 14.36
CA ILE A 66 -2.69 -8.25 13.92
C ILE A 66 -1.41 -7.95 14.71
N PRO A 67 -0.62 -8.97 15.12
CA PRO A 67 0.65 -8.76 15.81
C PRO A 67 1.60 -7.83 15.04
N PRO A 68 2.45 -7.06 15.74
CA PRO A 68 3.40 -6.17 15.08
C PRO A 68 4.44 -7.01 14.30
N ALA A 69 5.01 -6.42 13.27
CA ALA A 69 6.17 -7.01 12.62
C ALA A 69 7.39 -6.95 13.55
N GLU A 70 8.18 -8.02 13.55
CA GLU A 70 9.36 -8.15 14.39
C GLU A 70 10.58 -8.45 13.53
N ALA A 71 11.68 -7.76 13.81
CA ALA A 71 12.98 -8.02 13.22
C ALA A 71 13.98 -8.35 14.33
N SER A 72 14.72 -9.45 14.17
CA SER A 72 15.79 -9.83 15.11
C SER A 72 17.00 -10.37 14.35
N ALA A 73 18.20 -10.24 14.92
CA ALA A 73 19.40 -10.79 14.28
C ALA A 73 19.26 -12.31 14.10
N LEU A 74 19.55 -12.80 12.89
CA LEU A 74 19.60 -14.23 12.58
C LEU A 74 20.64 -14.91 13.50
N ARG A 75 20.24 -16.01 14.14
CA ARG A 75 21.11 -16.80 15.02
C ARG A 75 21.28 -18.20 14.46
N LEU A 76 22.52 -18.61 14.23
CA LEU A 76 22.87 -19.94 13.72
C LEU A 76 23.98 -20.53 14.59
N GLY A 77 23.62 -21.43 15.50
CA GLY A 77 24.55 -21.94 16.50
C GLY A 77 25.13 -20.81 17.35
N GLY A 78 26.46 -20.69 17.38
CA GLY A 78 27.17 -19.62 18.09
C GLY A 78 27.28 -18.29 17.34
N TRP A 79 26.83 -18.22 16.08
CA TRP A 79 26.94 -17.01 15.26
C TRP A 79 25.69 -16.12 15.37
N VAL A 80 25.90 -14.81 15.43
CA VAL A 80 24.84 -13.78 15.50
C VAL A 80 25.01 -12.80 14.35
N GLY A 81 24.00 -12.67 13.49
CA GLY A 81 24.01 -11.77 12.34
C GLY A 81 23.83 -10.30 12.69
N SER A 82 24.74 -9.74 13.49
CA SER A 82 24.77 -8.33 13.88
C SER A 82 26.21 -7.84 13.97
N VAL A 83 26.50 -6.70 13.34
CA VAL A 83 27.82 -6.06 13.38
C VAL A 83 28.21 -5.69 14.81
N ASP A 84 27.24 -5.25 15.62
CA ASP A 84 27.45 -4.95 17.04
C ASP A 84 27.82 -6.19 17.87
N ALA A 85 27.45 -7.38 17.38
CA ALA A 85 27.83 -8.67 17.95
C ALA A 85 29.12 -9.25 17.31
N GLY A 86 29.84 -8.48 16.50
CA GLY A 86 31.10 -8.89 15.86
C GLY A 86 30.93 -9.63 14.52
N SER A 87 29.73 -9.65 13.93
CA SER A 87 29.52 -10.14 12.57
C SER A 87 30.09 -9.15 11.53
N SER A 88 30.41 -9.63 10.33
CA SER A 88 30.72 -8.77 9.18
C SER A 88 29.47 -8.15 8.52
N VAL A 89 28.28 -8.57 8.93
CA VAL A 89 27.00 -8.17 8.31
C VAL A 89 25.86 -8.12 9.34
N ASN A 90 24.93 -7.19 9.13
CA ASN A 90 23.61 -7.21 9.77
C ASN A 90 22.68 -8.10 8.95
N CYS A 91 22.25 -9.22 9.52
CA CYS A 91 21.39 -10.20 8.88
C CYS A 91 20.14 -10.41 9.74
N PRO A 92 19.10 -9.56 9.61
CA PRO A 92 17.88 -9.72 10.39
C PRO A 92 16.97 -10.80 9.79
N THR A 93 16.29 -11.56 10.65
CA THR A 93 15.09 -12.33 10.33
C THR A 93 13.87 -11.45 10.60
N LEU A 94 12.99 -11.30 9.59
CA LEU A 94 11.73 -10.58 9.69
C LEU A 94 10.57 -11.58 9.84
N SER A 95 9.71 -11.35 10.83
CA SER A 95 8.41 -12.02 10.98
C SER A 95 7.31 -10.96 10.88
N ALA A 96 6.37 -11.14 9.95
CA ALA A 96 5.32 -10.15 9.71
C ALA A 96 4.07 -10.79 9.09
N CYS A 97 2.92 -10.19 9.35
CA CYS A 97 1.70 -10.37 8.56
C CYS A 97 1.55 -9.15 7.66
N PHE A 98 1.71 -9.31 6.34
CA PHE A 98 1.78 -8.19 5.39
C PHE A 98 0.50 -7.36 5.29
N HIS A 99 -0.66 -7.94 5.58
CA HIS A 99 -1.91 -7.17 5.68
C HIS A 99 -1.97 -6.27 6.93
N GLY A 100 -1.12 -6.54 7.93
CA GLY A 100 -1.02 -5.76 9.15
C GLY A 100 0.03 -4.65 9.11
N VAL A 101 0.98 -4.69 8.17
CA VAL A 101 2.14 -3.79 8.16
C VAL A 101 2.59 -3.36 6.76
N GLY A 102 2.97 -2.10 6.63
CA GLY A 102 3.60 -1.55 5.43
C GLY A 102 2.70 -1.46 4.20
N THR A 103 3.25 -0.86 3.14
CA THR A 103 2.62 -0.86 1.81
C THR A 103 2.84 -2.22 1.16
N HIS A 104 1.77 -2.83 0.67
CA HIS A 104 1.81 -4.14 0.03
C HIS A 104 0.85 -4.20 -1.16
N THR A 105 0.97 -5.25 -1.94
CA THR A 105 0.04 -5.60 -3.01
C THR A 105 -0.84 -6.76 -2.55
N GLU A 106 -2.09 -6.75 -2.99
CA GLU A 106 -3.00 -7.89 -2.84
C GLU A 106 -3.29 -8.50 -4.21
N CYS A 107 -3.54 -9.80 -4.26
CA CYS A 107 -3.88 -10.49 -5.50
C CYS A 107 -5.22 -11.21 -5.36
N ALA A 108 -5.78 -11.72 -6.47
CA ALA A 108 -7.05 -12.43 -6.45
C ALA A 108 -7.07 -13.62 -5.46
N GLY A 109 -5.91 -14.25 -5.19
CA GLY A 109 -5.78 -15.30 -4.18
C GLY A 109 -6.04 -14.87 -2.74
N HIS A 110 -6.05 -13.56 -2.45
CA HIS A 110 -6.48 -13.04 -1.16
C HIS A 110 -8.00 -13.19 -0.95
N ALA A 111 -8.79 -13.08 -2.02
CA ALA A 111 -10.26 -13.04 -1.95
C ALA A 111 -10.94 -14.32 -2.47
N LEU A 112 -10.23 -15.13 -3.27
CA LEU A 112 -10.77 -16.35 -3.86
C LEU A 112 -10.48 -17.58 -2.98
N PRO A 113 -11.39 -18.58 -2.97
CA PRO A 113 -11.14 -19.84 -2.28
C PRO A 113 -10.02 -20.63 -2.96
N GLY A 114 -9.25 -21.37 -2.16
CA GLY A 114 -8.12 -22.17 -2.62
C GLY A 114 -6.80 -21.40 -2.65
N HIS A 115 -5.75 -22.02 -3.17
CA HIS A 115 -4.43 -21.41 -3.27
C HIS A 115 -4.19 -20.91 -4.70
N VAL A 116 -4.35 -19.60 -4.90
CA VAL A 116 -4.06 -18.92 -6.16
C VAL A 116 -2.75 -18.15 -6.00
N ALA A 117 -1.70 -18.59 -6.68
CA ALA A 117 -0.38 -17.98 -6.63
C ALA A 117 -0.15 -17.00 -7.78
N LEU A 118 0.47 -15.87 -7.46
CA LEU A 118 1.03 -14.96 -8.46
C LEU A 118 2.02 -15.70 -9.37
N PHE A 119 2.11 -15.29 -10.64
CA PHE A 119 2.95 -15.88 -11.69
C PHE A 119 2.57 -17.30 -12.13
N LYS A 120 1.95 -18.09 -11.26
CA LYS A 120 1.46 -19.44 -11.59
C LYS A 120 0.03 -19.40 -12.14
N ASP A 121 -0.87 -18.79 -11.38
CA ASP A 121 -2.32 -18.87 -11.62
C ASP A 121 -2.89 -17.52 -12.12
N VAL A 122 -2.12 -16.43 -11.97
CA VAL A 122 -2.53 -15.06 -12.35
C VAL A 122 -1.42 -14.39 -13.16
N HIS A 123 -1.80 -13.79 -14.29
CA HIS A 123 -0.91 -12.94 -15.07
C HIS A 123 -0.53 -11.70 -14.27
N VAL A 124 0.77 -11.52 -14.04
CA VAL A 124 1.28 -10.34 -13.35
C VAL A 124 1.58 -9.28 -14.41
N PRO A 125 0.99 -8.07 -14.31
CA PRO A 125 1.27 -7.00 -15.25
C PRO A 125 2.74 -6.56 -15.14
N ALA A 126 3.21 -5.76 -16.11
CA ALA A 126 4.58 -5.25 -16.11
C ALA A 126 4.89 -4.52 -14.78
N PRO A 127 6.09 -4.70 -14.19
CA PRO A 127 6.43 -4.11 -12.89
C PRO A 127 6.44 -2.57 -12.91
N LEU A 128 6.61 -1.98 -14.10
CA LEU A 128 6.46 -0.55 -14.35
C LEU A 128 5.31 -0.36 -15.34
N MET A 129 4.32 0.42 -14.94
CA MET A 129 3.16 0.75 -15.76
C MET A 129 2.75 2.20 -15.55
N THR A 130 2.07 2.76 -16.55
CA THR A 130 1.42 4.07 -16.41
C THR A 130 0.29 3.98 -15.39
N CYS A 131 0.05 5.08 -14.69
CA CYS A 131 -0.96 5.12 -13.64
C CYS A 131 -1.79 6.41 -13.73
N LEU A 132 -3.11 6.25 -13.59
CA LEU A 132 -4.03 7.34 -13.36
C LEU A 132 -4.24 7.56 -11.86
N VAL A 133 -4.00 8.76 -11.37
CA VAL A 133 -4.24 9.09 -9.95
C VAL A 133 -5.57 9.83 -9.79
N LEU A 134 -6.55 9.17 -9.18
CA LEU A 134 -7.82 9.77 -8.83
C LEU A 134 -7.78 10.26 -7.39
N THR A 135 -7.86 11.57 -7.19
CA THR A 135 -8.00 12.16 -5.85
C THR A 135 -9.47 12.35 -5.52
N VAL A 136 -9.93 11.66 -4.48
CA VAL A 136 -11.34 11.59 -4.06
C VAL A 136 -11.51 12.05 -2.62
N ASP A 137 -12.59 12.76 -2.33
CA ASP A 137 -13.00 13.02 -0.95
C ASP A 137 -13.86 11.85 -0.46
N THR A 138 -13.69 11.44 0.79
CA THR A 138 -14.58 10.46 1.41
C THR A 138 -15.80 11.15 2.00
N VAL A 139 -16.92 10.42 2.08
CA VAL A 139 -18.16 10.86 2.74
C VAL A 139 -18.62 9.81 3.74
N ALA A 140 -19.50 10.17 4.67
CA ALA A 140 -20.13 9.19 5.54
C ALA A 140 -20.93 8.18 4.72
N LEU A 141 -20.89 6.90 5.11
CA LEU A 141 -21.63 5.82 4.43
C LEU A 141 -23.13 6.12 4.32
N ALA A 142 -23.72 6.75 5.34
CA ALA A 142 -25.11 7.18 5.33
C ALA A 142 -25.47 8.11 4.17
N GLU A 143 -24.50 8.90 3.71
CA GLU A 143 -24.68 9.87 2.62
C GLU A 143 -24.31 9.27 1.26
N CYS A 144 -23.72 8.07 1.24
CA CYS A 144 -23.04 7.54 0.07
C CYS A 144 -23.98 7.11 -1.06
N GLY A 145 -25.19 6.63 -0.72
CA GLY A 145 -26.18 6.17 -1.69
C GLY A 145 -25.82 4.89 -2.44
N ASP A 146 -24.56 4.44 -2.39
CA ASP A 146 -24.11 3.15 -2.91
C ASP A 146 -24.41 2.00 -1.92
N ALA A 147 -24.45 0.77 -2.44
CA ALA A 147 -24.61 -0.43 -1.63
C ALA A 147 -23.25 -0.98 -1.17
N TYR A 148 -23.09 -1.14 0.15
CA TYR A 148 -21.95 -1.82 0.77
C TYR A 148 -22.42 -3.06 1.53
N ALA A 149 -21.62 -4.12 1.51
CA ALA A 149 -21.95 -5.36 2.22
C ALA A 149 -21.92 -5.18 3.76
N VAL A 150 -21.01 -4.33 4.26
CA VAL A 150 -20.79 -4.07 5.69
C VAL A 150 -20.39 -2.61 5.89
N GLY A 151 -20.69 -2.05 7.07
CA GLY A 151 -20.25 -0.70 7.47
C GLY A 151 -21.21 -0.02 8.43
N LYS A 152 -20.71 0.94 9.19
CA LYS A 152 -21.51 1.82 10.04
C LYS A 152 -21.89 3.08 9.26
N PRO A 153 -23.05 3.70 9.54
CA PRO A 153 -23.48 4.94 8.88
C PRO A 153 -22.42 6.07 8.89
N THR A 154 -21.57 6.10 9.92
CA THR A 154 -20.52 7.11 10.12
C THR A 154 -19.19 6.77 9.45
N ASP A 155 -19.03 5.58 8.89
CA ASP A 155 -17.76 5.18 8.26
C ASP A 155 -17.51 6.03 7.03
N MET A 156 -16.26 6.49 6.87
CA MET A 156 -15.86 7.30 5.73
C MET A 156 -15.56 6.41 4.52
N VAL A 157 -16.33 6.57 3.45
CA VAL A 157 -16.28 5.72 2.26
C VAL A 157 -16.07 6.53 0.98
N VAL A 158 -15.64 5.84 -0.08
CA VAL A 158 -15.52 6.39 -1.44
C VAL A 158 -16.67 5.86 -2.28
N CYS A 159 -17.62 6.73 -2.66
CA CYS A 159 -18.75 6.32 -3.49
C CYS A 159 -18.44 6.50 -4.98
N SER A 160 -19.23 5.82 -5.79
CA SER A 160 -19.29 5.86 -7.25
C SER A 160 -19.31 7.31 -7.76
N ARG A 161 -20.12 8.18 -7.16
CA ARG A 161 -20.19 9.61 -7.54
C ARG A 161 -18.88 10.38 -7.32
N GLN A 162 -18.12 10.09 -6.26
CA GLN A 162 -16.84 10.76 -6.02
C GLN A 162 -15.78 10.25 -6.98
N LEU A 163 -15.81 8.96 -7.32
CA LEU A 163 -14.96 8.38 -8.35
C LEU A 163 -15.26 8.99 -9.72
N GLN A 164 -16.55 9.07 -10.10
CA GLN A 164 -16.97 9.70 -11.35
C GLN A 164 -16.52 11.16 -11.40
N ALA A 165 -16.78 11.94 -10.36
CA ALA A 165 -16.36 13.34 -10.31
C ALA A 165 -14.83 13.50 -10.39
N ALA A 166 -14.05 12.60 -9.79
CA ALA A 166 -12.59 12.62 -9.90
C ALA A 166 -12.10 12.25 -11.31
N TYR A 167 -12.73 11.25 -11.92
CA TYR A 167 -12.49 10.89 -13.31
C TYR A 167 -12.77 12.06 -14.26
N GLU A 168 -13.91 12.74 -14.10
CA GLU A 168 -14.28 13.91 -14.92
C GLU A 168 -13.28 15.06 -14.80
N ARG A 169 -12.77 15.33 -13.59
CA ARG A 169 -11.73 16.35 -13.38
C ARG A 169 -10.44 16.00 -14.14
N VAL A 170 -10.04 14.74 -14.13
CA VAL A 170 -8.85 14.27 -14.84
C VAL A 170 -9.05 14.38 -16.35
N VAL A 171 -10.20 13.94 -16.87
CA VAL A 171 -10.55 14.09 -18.28
C VAL A 171 -10.49 15.55 -18.70
N SER A 172 -11.11 16.45 -17.94
CA SER A 172 -11.11 17.89 -18.22
C SER A 172 -9.70 18.48 -18.18
N MET A 173 -8.85 18.05 -17.23
CA MET A 173 -7.45 18.50 -17.14
C MET A 173 -6.60 18.05 -18.32
N LEU A 174 -6.86 16.85 -18.85
CA LEU A 174 -6.12 16.28 -19.98
C LEU A 174 -6.69 16.71 -21.34
N ALA A 175 -7.91 17.25 -21.37
CA ALA A 175 -8.51 17.79 -22.58
C ALA A 175 -7.69 18.97 -23.08
N SER A 176 -7.01 18.79 -24.20
CA SER A 176 -6.35 19.89 -24.89
C SER A 176 -7.39 20.74 -25.65
N PRO A 177 -7.10 22.03 -25.89
CA PRO A 177 -7.98 22.90 -26.69
C PRO A 177 -8.22 22.39 -28.11
N CYS A 178 -7.30 21.58 -28.66
CA CYS A 178 -7.37 21.07 -30.03
C CYS A 178 -8.02 19.69 -30.16
N GLU A 179 -8.00 18.85 -29.12
CA GLU A 179 -8.53 17.47 -29.17
C GLU A 179 -9.89 17.33 -28.46
N GLY A 180 -10.22 18.24 -27.54
CA GLY A 180 -11.48 18.28 -26.82
C GLY A 180 -11.67 17.12 -25.81
N GLU A 181 -12.76 17.19 -25.03
CA GLU A 181 -13.01 16.23 -23.94
C GLU A 181 -13.26 14.80 -24.43
N ALA A 182 -13.86 14.62 -25.60
CA ALA A 182 -14.17 13.29 -26.14
C ALA A 182 -12.88 12.48 -26.37
N GLN A 183 -11.85 13.12 -26.94
CA GLN A 183 -10.56 12.46 -27.18
C GLN A 183 -9.81 12.21 -25.86
N ALA A 184 -9.88 13.13 -24.91
CA ALA A 184 -9.32 12.93 -23.58
C ALA A 184 -9.94 11.74 -22.85
N ARG A 185 -11.27 11.55 -22.93
CA ARG A 185 -11.94 10.37 -22.38
C ARG A 185 -11.42 9.07 -22.97
N VAL A 186 -11.21 9.03 -24.29
CA VAL A 186 -10.65 7.86 -24.97
C VAL A 186 -9.22 7.59 -24.49
N ALA A 187 -8.38 8.62 -24.37
CA ALA A 187 -7.01 8.48 -23.90
C ALA A 187 -6.95 7.99 -22.44
N VAL A 188 -7.78 8.56 -21.55
CA VAL A 188 -7.89 8.12 -20.15
C VAL A 188 -8.42 6.68 -20.07
N GLY A 189 -9.42 6.32 -20.88
CA GLY A 189 -9.94 4.96 -20.95
C GLY A 189 -8.85 3.94 -21.29
N ARG A 190 -8.03 4.22 -22.31
CA ARG A 190 -6.89 3.36 -22.67
C ARG A 190 -5.86 3.24 -21.54
N LEU A 191 -5.56 4.34 -20.85
CA LEU A 191 -4.66 4.30 -19.69
C LEU A 191 -5.20 3.43 -18.54
N MET A 192 -6.52 3.38 -18.37
CA MET A 192 -7.15 2.52 -17.37
C MET A 192 -7.20 1.05 -17.79
N GLU A 193 -7.27 0.76 -19.09
CA GLU A 193 -7.25 -0.60 -19.64
C GLU A 193 -5.85 -1.23 -19.55
N ASP A 194 -4.82 -0.47 -19.91
CA ASP A 194 -3.44 -1.00 -20.01
C ASP A 194 -2.55 -0.67 -18.80
N GLY A 195 -3.06 0.15 -17.85
CA GLY A 195 -2.29 0.68 -16.72
C GLY A 195 -2.93 0.42 -15.37
N ALA A 196 -2.52 1.23 -14.39
CA ALA A 196 -3.08 1.21 -13.03
C ALA A 196 -3.99 2.42 -12.76
N VAL A 197 -4.92 2.24 -11.84
CA VAL A 197 -5.66 3.34 -11.21
C VAL A 197 -5.28 3.39 -9.74
N VAL A 198 -4.76 4.53 -9.30
CA VAL A 198 -4.47 4.82 -7.89
C VAL A 198 -5.52 5.75 -7.34
N ILE A 199 -6.23 5.29 -6.31
CA ILE A 199 -7.21 6.10 -5.59
C ILE A 199 -6.53 6.71 -4.36
N ARG A 200 -6.42 8.05 -4.35
CA ARG A 200 -5.92 8.83 -3.23
C ARG A 200 -7.09 9.49 -2.52
N THR A 201 -7.43 9.05 -1.32
CA THR A 201 -8.53 9.60 -0.53
C THR A 201 -8.14 10.89 0.20
N ARG A 202 -9.10 11.77 0.48
CA ARG A 202 -8.97 13.00 1.29
C ARG A 202 -10.09 13.04 2.36
N PRO A 203 -9.86 13.74 3.49
CA PRO A 203 -8.61 14.40 3.88
C PRO A 203 -7.51 13.38 4.17
N ASN A 204 -6.25 13.74 3.94
CA ASN A 204 -5.11 12.94 4.40
C ASN A 204 -4.61 13.55 5.70
N GLY A 205 -4.73 12.83 6.79
CA GLY A 205 -4.29 13.27 8.09
C GLY A 205 -3.99 12.08 9.00
N ASP A 206 -3.40 12.36 10.16
CA ASP A 206 -2.94 11.33 11.08
C ASP A 206 -4.07 10.45 11.62
N PHE A 207 -5.32 10.94 11.62
CA PHE A 207 -6.51 10.16 11.96
C PHE A 207 -6.63 8.87 11.13
N LYS A 208 -6.13 8.85 9.88
CA LYS A 208 -6.10 7.62 9.04
C LYS A 208 -5.09 6.59 9.54
N ARG A 209 -4.03 7.02 10.22
CA ARG A 209 -2.98 6.16 10.77
C ARG A 209 -3.34 5.65 12.15
N THR A 210 -4.00 6.49 12.94
CA THR A 210 -4.29 6.21 14.36
C THR A 210 -5.69 5.67 14.60
N GLY A 211 -6.60 5.77 13.62
CA GLY A 211 -8.00 5.39 13.79
C GLY A 211 -8.77 6.27 14.78
N THR A 212 -8.16 7.36 15.25
CA THR A 212 -8.80 8.33 16.15
C THR A 212 -9.29 9.51 15.34
N CYS A 213 -10.61 9.61 15.15
CA CYS A 213 -11.22 10.85 14.69
C CYS A 213 -11.11 11.87 15.84
N ALA A 214 -10.52 13.04 15.56
CA ALA A 214 -10.57 14.19 16.46
C ALA A 214 -11.98 14.77 16.52
#